data_AF-A0A535ADG9-F1
#
_entry.id   AF-A0A535ADG9-F1
#
_cell.length_a   1.000
_cell.length_b   1.000
_cell.length_c   1.000
_cell.angle_alpha   90.00
_cell.angle_beta   90.00
_cell.angle_gamma   90.00
#
_symmetry.space_group_name_H-M   'P 1'
#
loop_
_entity.id
_entity.type
_entity.pdbx_description
1 polymer ?
#
loop_
_entity_poly.entity_id
_entity_poly.type
_entity_poly.pdbx_seq_one_letter_code
_entity_poly.pdbx_strand_id
1 'polypeptide(L)' 'MARLPELPARRVLTVLFRTGFTEVRRRGSHRFLAHPDGRTAARALHRTPRRLAGKHPKESDKDR' A
#
# COMPACT_ATOMS: atom_id res chain seq x y z
N MET A 1 -11.13 -12.28 -13.73
CA MET A 1 -9.92 -12.25 -12.88
C MET A 1 -10.24 -11.53 -11.58
N ALA A 2 -10.12 -12.19 -10.43
CA ALA A 2 -10.31 -11.54 -9.13
C ALA A 2 -9.15 -10.58 -8.84
N ARG A 3 -9.44 -9.37 -8.35
CA ARG A 3 -8.39 -8.43 -7.91
C ARG A 3 -7.79 -8.94 -6.60
N LEU A 4 -6.46 -9.04 -6.57
CA LEU A 4 -5.72 -9.29 -5.34
C LEU A 4 -5.93 -8.13 -4.34
N PRO A 5 -5.92 -8.40 -3.03
CA PRO A 5 -6.06 -7.36 -2.03
C PRO A 5 -4.89 -6.37 -2.11
N GLU A 6 -5.22 -5.07 -2.10
CA GLU A 6 -4.22 -4.01 -2.08
C GLU A 6 -3.51 -3.96 -0.72
N LEU A 7 -2.18 -4.02 -0.72
CA LEU A 7 -1.37 -3.89 0.49
C LEU A 7 -1.12 -2.41 0.81
N PRO A 8 -1.54 -1.88 1.98
CA PRO A 8 -1.37 -0.48 2.29
C PRO A 8 0.10 -0.04 2.28
N ALA A 9 0.39 1.09 1.63
CA ALA A 9 1.75 1.62 1.52
C ALA A 9 2.42 1.80 2.91
N ARG A 10 1.65 2.23 3.91
CA ARG A 10 2.10 2.36 5.32
C ARG A 10 2.59 1.04 5.91
N ARG A 11 1.87 -0.07 5.67
CA ARG A 11 2.26 -1.37 6.23
C ARG A 11 3.62 -1.82 5.75
N VAL A 12 3.91 -1.65 4.46
CA VAL A 12 5.22 -2.08 3.95
C VAL A 12 6.32 -1.05 4.21
N LEU A 13 6.01 0.24 4.40
CA LEU A 13 7.00 1.14 5.02
C LEU A 13 7.41 0.67 6.43
N THR A 14 6.44 0.28 7.27
CA THR A 14 6.74 -0.27 8.59
C THR A 14 7.63 -1.50 8.51
N VAL A 15 7.36 -2.43 7.58
CA VAL A 15 8.22 -3.62 7.39
C VAL A 15 9.62 -3.21 6.93
N LEU A 16 9.74 -2.32 5.94
CA LEU A 16 11.04 -1.88 5.43
C LEU A 16 11.90 -1.22 6.52
N PHE A 17 11.32 -0.35 7.33
CA PHE A 17 12.03 0.25 8.46
C PHE A 17 12.45 -0.79 9.50
N ARG A 18 11.59 -1.76 9.81
CA ARG A 18 11.92 -2.87 10.72
C ARG A 18 13.04 -3.77 10.19
N THR A 19 13.16 -3.90 8.87
CA THR A 19 14.24 -4.66 8.23
C THR A 19 15.53 -3.86 8.08
N GLY A 20 15.62 -2.62 8.58
CA GLY A 20 16.85 -1.83 8.57
C GLY A 20 16.96 -0.81 7.44
N PHE A 21 15.92 -0.62 6.62
CA PHE A 21 15.91 0.49 5.68
C PHE A 21 15.76 1.81 6.42
N THR A 22 16.37 2.87 5.91
CA THR A 22 16.25 4.24 6.38
C THR A 22 15.82 5.15 5.23
N GLU A 23 15.10 6.22 5.53
CA GLU A 23 14.71 7.19 4.49
C GLU A 23 15.87 8.14 4.20
N VAL A 24 16.29 8.17 2.93
CA VAL A 24 17.41 9.01 2.47
C VAL A 24 16.94 10.28 1.76
N ARG A 25 15.73 10.26 1.19
CA ARG A 25 15.16 11.42 0.48
C ARG A 25 13.65 11.31 0.37
N ARG A 26 12.98 12.46 0.33
CA ARG A 26 11.57 12.57 -0.04
C ARG A 26 11.38 13.52 -1.21
N ARG A 27 10.57 13.11 -2.20
CA ARG A 27 10.11 13.97 -3.31
C ARG A 27 8.60 13.85 -3.45
N GLY A 28 7.88 14.82 -2.89
CA GLY A 28 6.41 14.79 -2.85
C GLY A 28 5.88 13.58 -2.08
N SER A 29 5.09 12.73 -2.75
CA SER A 29 4.57 11.47 -2.20
C SER A 29 5.59 10.33 -2.20
N HIS A 30 6.71 10.46 -2.90
CA HIS A 30 7.73 9.42 -2.99
C HIS A 30 8.72 9.51 -1.82
N ARG A 31 8.89 8.40 -1.10
CA ARG A 31 9.97 8.19 -0.15
C ARG A 31 11.01 7.27 -0.78
N PHE A 32 12.26 7.69 -0.72
CA PHE A 32 13.43 6.92 -1.14
C PHE A 32 14.09 6.37 0.12
N LEU A 33 14.25 5.05 0.16
CA LEU A 33 14.83 4.33 1.27
C LEU A 33 16.12 3.64 0.82
N ALA A 34 17.09 3.57 1.71
CA ALA A 34 18.33 2.81 1.54
C ALA A 34 18.52 1.85 2.72
N HIS A 35 19.16 0.72 2.48
CA HIS A 35 19.57 -0.21 3.52
C HIS A 35 21.12 -0.30 3.51
N PRO A 36 21.79 -0.47 4.66
CA PRO A 36 23.25 -0.55 4.74
C PRO A 36 23.88 -1.69 3.92
N ASP A 37 23.10 -2.70 3.54
CA ASP A 37 23.51 -3.78 2.61
C ASP A 37 23.56 -3.34 1.13
N GLY A 38 23.25 -2.08 0.82
CA GLY A 38 23.27 -1.52 -0.53
C GLY A 38 21.92 -1.55 -1.26
N ARG A 39 20.85 -2.12 -0.69
CA ARG A 39 19.52 -2.11 -1.33
C ARG A 39 18.90 -0.72 -1.29
N THR A 40 18.12 -0.40 -2.33
CA THR A 40 17.31 0.83 -2.38
C THR A 40 15.85 0.52 -2.70
N ALA A 41 14.93 1.33 -2.17
CA ALA A 41 13.50 1.21 -2.45
C ALA A 41 12.85 2.59 -2.59
N ALA A 42 12.06 2.80 -3.64
CA ALA A 42 11.25 4.01 -3.82
C ALA A 42 9.76 3.65 -3.70
N ARG A 43 9.02 4.38 -2.86
CA ARG A 43 7.58 4.15 -2.67
C ARG A 43 6.77 5.42 -2.66
N ALA A 44 5.71 5.43 -3.45
CA ALA A 44 4.70 6.48 -3.41
C ALA A 44 3.68 6.22 -2.30
N LEU A 45 3.52 7.19 -1.40
CA LEU A 45 2.45 7.23 -0.42
C LEU A 45 1.25 7.98 -1.02
N HIS A 46 0.43 7.28 -1.78
CA HIS A 46 -0.90 7.77 -2.15
C HIS A 46 -1.88 7.48 -1.02
N ARG A 47 -2.72 8.46 -0.69
CA ARG A 47 -3.83 8.26 0.26
C ARG A 47 -4.95 7.51 -0.45
N THR A 48 -4.80 6.20 -0.65
CA THR A 48 -5.91 5.38 -1.12
C THR A 48 -6.91 5.17 0.02
N PRO A 49 -8.20 5.47 -0.17
CA PRO A 49 -9.21 5.12 0.81
C PRO A 49 -9.26 3.60 0.93
N ARG A 50 -9.31 3.11 2.17
CA ARG A 50 -9.38 1.68 2.47
C ARG A 50 -10.66 1.12 1.88
N ARG A 51 -10.59 0.44 0.73
CA ARG A 51 -11.68 -0.44 0.29
C ARG A 51 -11.70 -1.63 1.23
N LEU A 52 -12.69 -1.66 2.11
CA LEU A 52 -12.99 -2.84 2.91
C LEU A 52 -13.34 -3.97 1.93
N ALA A 53 -12.60 -5.07 2.01
CA ALA A 53 -12.95 -6.27 1.26
C ALA A 53 -14.32 -6.77 1.77
N GLY A 54 -15.30 -6.83 0.86
CA GLY A 54 -16.56 -7.55 1.08
C GLY A 54 -17.74 -6.72 1.56
N LYS A 55 -18.47 -6.11 0.62
CA LYS A 55 -19.93 -6.24 0.56
C LYS A 55 -20.29 -6.41 -0.92
N HIS A 56 -20.56 -7.65 -1.32
CA HIS A 56 -21.35 -7.88 -2.53
C HIS A 56 -22.72 -7.23 -2.29
N PRO A 57 -23.20 -6.31 -3.14
CA PRO A 57 -24.61 -5.96 -3.10
C PRO A 57 -25.39 -7.24 -3.40
N LYS A 58 -26.29 -7.63 -2.49
CA LYS A 58 -27.35 -8.58 -2.82
C LYS A 58 -28.24 -7.84 -3.79
N GLU A 59 -28.20 -8.26 -5.05
CA GLU A 59 -29.16 -7.86 -6.07
C GLU A 59 -30.48 -8.52 -5.66
N SER A 60 -31.34 -7.76 -4.98
CA SER A 60 -32.71 -8.13 -4.66
C SER A 60 -33.55 -6.91 -4.92
N ASP A 61 -34.07 -6.82 -6.13
CA ASP A 61 -35.50 -6.59 -6.38
C ASP A 61 -35.71 -6.64 -7.89
N LYS A 62 -35.97 -7.87 -8.35
CA LYS A 62 -36.73 -8.11 -9.57
C LYS A 62 -38.11 -8.55 -9.09
N ASP A 63 -39.13 -7.90 -9.61
CA ASP A 63 -40.56 -8.16 -9.44
C ASP A 63 -41.25 -7.44 -8.26
N ARG A 64 -41.64 -6.18 -8.52
CA ARG A 64 -42.99 -5.72 -8.15
C ARG A 64 -43.50 -4.63 -9.07
#